data_AF-A0A350WNA0-F1
#
_entry.id   AF-A0A350WNA0-F1
#
_cell.length_a   1.000
_cell.length_b   1.000
_cell.length_c   1.000
_cell.angle_alpha   90.00
_cell.angle_beta   90.00
_cell.angle_gamma   90.00
#
_symmetry.space_group_name_H-M   'P 1'
#
loop_
_entity.id
_entity.type
_entity.pdbx_description
1 polymer ?
#
loop_
_entity_poly.entity_id
_entity_poly.type
_entity_poly.pdbx_seq_one_letter_code
_entity_poly.pdbx_strand_id
1 'polypeptide(L)'
;MAPRIKAINAYRPRVEQGNTVQKPELVRALSRATGLVEGSIDQSNKELRDHIIEYCRAGRAVKVEGLGTFTPSIDLDGVLAIHFRPDPALNYGINVPGTFSGTIINREFIGYTSEDLVEYWNEQHPEDPVVIND
;
A
#
# COMPACT_ATOMS: atom_id res chain seq x y z
N MET A 1 -23.42 0.29 7.29
CA MET A 1 -22.34 -0.72 7.21
C MET A 1 -22.90 -2.03 7.76
N ALA A 2 -22.69 -3.17 7.10
CA ALA A 2 -23.23 -4.44 7.59
C ALA A 2 -22.62 -4.80 8.98
N PRO A 3 -23.40 -5.35 9.93
CA PRO A 3 -22.93 -5.62 11.31
C PRO A 3 -21.65 -6.48 11.37
N ARG A 4 -21.53 -7.49 10.51
CA ARG A 4 -20.33 -8.32 10.37
C ARG A 4 -19.07 -7.53 9.97
N ILE A 5 -19.22 -6.59 9.04
CA ILE A 5 -18.10 -5.73 8.59
C ILE A 5 -17.67 -4.79 9.72
N LYS A 6 -18.60 -4.30 10.54
CA LYS A 6 -18.30 -3.49 11.74
C LYS A 6 -17.44 -4.27 12.73
N ALA A 7 -17.86 -5.50 13.07
CA ALA A 7 -17.12 -6.37 13.99
C ALA A 7 -15.70 -6.67 13.50
N ILE A 8 -15.56 -7.12 12.25
CA ILE A 8 -14.25 -7.43 11.66
C ILE A 8 -13.35 -6.19 11.61
N ASN A 9 -13.89 -5.03 11.22
CA ASN A 9 -13.09 -3.81 11.15
C ASN A 9 -12.57 -3.31 12.51
N ALA A 10 -13.24 -3.67 13.61
CA ALA A 10 -12.80 -3.31 14.95
C ALA A 10 -11.53 -4.08 15.37
N TYR A 11 -11.44 -5.36 15.02
CA TYR A 11 -10.40 -6.26 15.53
C TYR A 11 -9.39 -6.75 14.48
N ARG A 12 -9.62 -6.53 13.18
CA ARG A 12 -8.66 -6.96 12.15
C ARG A 12 -7.27 -6.34 12.39
N PRO A 13 -6.18 -7.10 12.23
CA PRO A 13 -4.83 -6.56 12.24
C PRO A 13 -4.67 -5.49 11.16
N ARG A 14 -4.08 -4.35 11.53
CA ARG A 14 -3.82 -3.26 10.58
C ARG A 14 -2.52 -2.56 10.91
N VAL A 15 -1.82 -2.11 9.88
CA VAL A 15 -0.65 -1.24 10.05
C VAL A 15 -1.15 0.12 10.55
N GLU A 16 -0.57 0.59 11.65
CA GLU A 16 -0.72 1.99 12.06
C GLU A 16 0.01 2.87 11.03
N GLN A 17 -0.74 3.71 10.31
CA GLN A 17 -0.13 4.59 9.33
C GLN A 17 0.63 5.71 10.03
N GLY A 18 1.95 5.70 9.89
CA GLY A 18 2.80 6.82 10.26
C GLY A 18 2.70 7.99 9.28
N ASN A 19 3.52 9.00 9.48
CA ASN A 19 3.61 10.13 8.56
C ASN A 19 4.07 9.66 7.17
N THR A 20 3.38 10.13 6.13
CA THR A 20 3.82 9.92 4.75
C THR A 20 5.18 10.58 4.55
N VAL A 21 6.18 9.78 4.18
CA VAL A 21 7.52 10.27 3.83
C VAL A 21 7.39 11.28 2.69
N GLN A 22 7.80 12.51 2.94
CA GLN A 22 7.75 13.59 1.95
C GLN A 22 9.02 13.63 1.11
N LYS A 23 8.94 14.32 -0.03
CA LYS A 23 10.05 14.47 -0.98
C LYS A 23 11.40 14.85 -0.34
N PRO A 24 11.50 15.84 0.58
CA PRO A 24 12.79 16.21 1.16
C PRO A 24 13.44 15.07 1.94
N GLU A 25 12.65 14.25 2.65
CA GLU A 25 13.16 13.13 3.42
C GLU A 25 13.67 12.02 2.51
N LEU A 26 12.88 11.64 1.50
CA LEU A 26 13.26 10.62 0.51
C LEU A 26 14.52 11.03 -0.27
N VAL A 27 14.55 12.24 -0.82
CA VAL A 27 15.68 12.74 -1.61
C VAL A 27 16.97 12.78 -0.79
N ARG A 28 16.89 13.23 0.47
CA ARG A 28 18.04 13.24 1.38
C ARG A 28 18.54 11.83 1.70
N ALA A 29 17.63 10.88 1.91
CA ALA A 29 18.00 9.48 2.14
C ALA A 29 18.73 8.88 0.93
N LEU A 30 18.23 9.13 -0.29
CA LEU A 30 18.86 8.68 -1.54
C LEU A 30 20.21 9.35 -1.78
N SER A 31 20.33 10.65 -1.50
CA SER A 31 21.59 11.40 -1.60
C SER A 31 22.68 10.77 -0.73
N ARG A 32 22.37 10.48 0.54
CA ARG A 32 23.30 9.78 1.44
C ARG A 32 23.67 8.38 0.96
N ALA A 33 22.73 7.65 0.35
CA ALA A 33 22.96 6.28 -0.09
C ALA A 33 23.77 6.17 -1.39
N THR A 34 23.66 7.16 -2.28
CA THR A 34 24.23 7.12 -3.64
C THR A 34 25.42 8.06 -3.85
N GLY A 35 25.58 9.06 -2.98
CA GLY A 35 26.54 10.15 -3.17
C GLY A 35 26.10 11.20 -4.19
N LEU A 36 24.91 11.05 -4.79
CA LEU A 36 24.37 12.04 -5.72
C LEU A 36 23.83 13.26 -4.98
N VAL A 37 24.00 14.44 -5.57
CA VAL A 37 23.45 15.68 -5.03
C VAL A 37 21.93 15.63 -5.06
N GLU A 38 21.28 16.13 -4.00
CA GLU A 38 19.82 16.12 -3.84
C GLU A 38 19.08 16.73 -5.05
N GLY A 39 19.63 17.80 -5.63
CA GLY A 39 19.07 18.43 -6.83
C GLY A 39 19.05 17.53 -8.06
N SER A 40 20.10 16.72 -8.26
CA SER A 40 20.17 15.76 -9.36
C SER A 40 19.16 14.63 -9.19
N ILE A 41 18.97 14.14 -7.95
CA ILE A 41 17.95 13.11 -7.66
C ILE A 41 16.54 13.67 -7.90
N ASP A 42 16.25 14.88 -7.41
CA ASP A 42 14.94 15.52 -7.63
C ASP A 42 14.65 15.75 -9.11
N GLN A 43 15.67 16.16 -9.89
CA GLN A 43 15.56 16.28 -11.34
C GLN A 43 15.30 14.93 -12.00
N SER A 44 16.12 13.91 -11.74
CA SER A 44 15.93 12.58 -12.33
C SER A 44 14.56 11.97 -12.03
N ASN A 45 14.03 12.17 -10.82
CA ASN A 45 12.68 11.71 -10.46
C ASN A 45 11.58 12.42 -11.29
N LYS A 46 11.73 13.72 -11.55
CA LYS A 46 10.78 14.49 -12.37
C LYS A 46 10.86 14.09 -13.85
N GLU A 47 12.05 13.94 -14.38
CA GLU A 47 12.25 13.49 -15.77
C GLU A 47 11.69 12.07 -15.97
N LEU A 48 11.92 11.16 -15.01
CA LEU A 48 11.33 9.82 -15.04
C LEU A 48 9.79 9.88 -15.07
N ARG A 49 9.17 10.70 -14.21
CA ARG A 49 7.71 10.91 -14.20
C ARG A 49 7.22 11.39 -15.57
N ASP A 50 7.88 12.38 -16.15
CA ASP A 50 7.45 12.99 -17.41
C ASP A 50 7.58 12.01 -18.58
N HIS A 51 8.64 11.18 -18.60
CA HIS A 51 8.77 10.10 -19.58
C HIS A 51 7.77 8.97 -19.39
N ILE A 52 7.42 8.60 -18.14
CA ILE A 52 6.34 7.64 -17.88
C ILE A 52 5.03 8.16 -18.49
N ILE A 53 4.71 9.44 -18.27
CA ILE A 53 3.52 10.06 -18.83
C ILE A 53 3.57 10.02 -20.36
N GLU A 54 4.67 10.43 -20.98
CA GLU A 54 4.81 10.48 -22.44
C GLU A 54 4.61 9.11 -23.10
N TYR A 55 5.26 8.07 -22.57
CA TYR A 55 5.10 6.72 -23.11
C TYR A 55 3.69 6.16 -22.88
N CYS A 56 3.08 6.40 -21.71
CA CYS A 56 1.69 6.00 -21.44
C CYS A 56 0.71 6.73 -22.39
N ARG A 57 0.93 8.02 -22.69
CA ARG A 57 0.14 8.76 -23.69
C ARG A 57 0.25 8.16 -25.09
N ALA A 58 1.39 7.57 -25.42
CA ALA A 58 1.60 6.82 -26.66
C ALA A 58 1.04 5.37 -26.60
N GLY A 59 0.27 5.00 -25.57
CA GLY A 59 -0.30 3.66 -25.40
C GLY A 59 0.73 2.59 -25.00
N ARG A 60 1.92 3.00 -24.53
CA ARG A 60 3.01 2.08 -24.18
C ARG A 60 3.17 1.98 -22.67
N ALA A 61 3.17 0.75 -22.15
CA ALA A 61 3.53 0.51 -20.76
C ALA A 61 5.03 0.75 -20.53
N VAL A 62 5.38 1.25 -19.34
CA VAL A 62 6.76 1.51 -18.92
C VAL A 62 7.09 0.63 -17.72
N LYS A 63 8.06 -0.28 -17.91
CA LYS A 63 8.67 -1.01 -16.81
C LYS A 63 9.85 -0.21 -16.25
N VAL A 64 9.81 0.09 -14.96
CA VAL A 64 10.94 0.66 -14.23
C VAL A 64 11.48 -0.44 -13.32
N GLU A 65 12.68 -0.94 -13.65
CA GLU A 65 13.31 -2.04 -12.90
C GLU A 65 13.41 -1.69 -11.40
N GLY A 66 13.00 -2.63 -10.55
CA GLY A 66 12.98 -2.48 -9.10
C GLY A 66 11.83 -1.65 -8.53
N LEU A 67 10.99 -1.01 -9.36
CA LEU A 67 9.78 -0.31 -8.90
C LEU A 67 8.49 -0.99 -9.38
N GLY A 68 8.38 -1.26 -10.67
CA GLY A 68 7.21 -1.93 -11.24
C GLY A 68 6.87 -1.47 -12.65
N THR A 69 5.64 -1.73 -13.06
CA THR A 69 5.14 -1.41 -14.41
C THR A 69 3.99 -0.40 -14.34
N PHE A 70 4.11 0.67 -15.09
CA PHE A 70 3.09 1.69 -15.32
C PHE A 70 2.40 1.37 -16.65
N THR A 71 1.09 1.15 -16.64
CA THR A 71 0.32 0.73 -17.82
C THR A 71 -0.84 1.70 -18.06
N PRO A 72 -0.96 2.29 -19.27
CA PRO A 72 -2.11 3.12 -19.60
C PRO A 72 -3.37 2.27 -19.70
N SER A 73 -4.49 2.83 -19.26
CA SER A 73 -5.83 2.28 -19.44
C SER A 73 -6.82 3.37 -19.80
N ILE A 74 -7.98 2.94 -20.28
CA ILE A 74 -9.12 3.80 -20.60
C ILE A 74 -10.39 3.12 -20.09
N ASP A 75 -11.28 3.88 -19.48
CA ASP A 75 -12.61 3.42 -19.10
C ASP A 75 -13.64 3.63 -20.22
N LEU A 76 -14.91 3.31 -19.95
CA LEU A 76 -15.98 3.38 -20.94
C LEU A 76 -16.40 4.82 -21.30
N ASP A 77 -16.12 5.77 -20.41
CA ASP A 77 -16.32 7.21 -20.59
C ASP A 77 -15.13 7.92 -21.24
N GLY A 78 -14.04 7.19 -21.50
CA GLY A 78 -12.89 7.68 -22.26
C GLY A 78 -11.84 8.40 -21.41
N VAL A 79 -11.94 8.33 -20.09
CA VAL A 79 -10.95 8.87 -19.16
C VAL A 79 -9.73 7.94 -19.13
N LEU A 80 -8.56 8.54 -19.39
CA LEU A 80 -7.28 7.83 -19.35
C LEU A 80 -6.76 7.76 -17.91
N ALA A 81 -6.25 6.59 -17.53
CA ALA A 81 -5.57 6.37 -16.26
C ALA A 81 -4.23 5.63 -16.45
N ILE A 82 -3.41 5.64 -15.40
CA ILE A 82 -2.21 4.81 -15.32
C ILE A 82 -2.40 3.84 -14.17
N HIS A 83 -2.41 2.54 -14.47
CA HIS A 83 -2.31 1.51 -13.45
C HIS A 83 -0.85 1.23 -13.11
N PHE A 84 -0.57 1.09 -11.83
CA PHE A 84 0.73 0.67 -11.33
C PHE A 84 0.67 -0.77 -10.81
N ARG A 85 1.53 -1.63 -11.36
CA ARG A 85 1.79 -2.96 -10.80
C ARG A 85 3.16 -2.92 -10.11
N PRO A 86 3.22 -3.04 -8.77
CA PRO A 86 4.49 -3.02 -8.04
C PRO A 86 5.35 -4.23 -8.43
N ASP A 87 6.67 -4.03 -8.43
CA ASP A 87 7.63 -5.12 -8.54
C ASP A 87 7.48 -6.08 -7.33
N PRO A 88 7.43 -7.42 -7.54
CA PRO A 88 7.33 -8.38 -6.45
C PRO A 88 8.40 -8.21 -5.37
N ALA A 89 9.59 -7.70 -5.71
CA ALA A 89 10.66 -7.43 -4.76
C ALA A 89 10.23 -6.46 -3.64
N LEU A 90 9.32 -5.52 -3.92
CA LEU A 90 8.80 -4.60 -2.90
C LEU A 90 8.00 -5.37 -1.84
N ASN A 91 7.15 -6.29 -2.26
CA ASN A 91 6.36 -7.12 -1.35
C ASN A 91 7.23 -8.13 -0.61
N TYR A 92 8.22 -8.73 -1.27
CA TYR A 92 9.15 -9.65 -0.62
C TYR A 92 10.01 -8.93 0.43
N GLY A 93 10.48 -7.71 0.12
CA GLY A 93 11.29 -6.91 1.04
C GLY A 93 10.58 -6.57 2.35
N ILE A 94 9.29 -6.22 2.31
CA ILE A 94 8.53 -5.91 3.54
C ILE A 94 8.09 -7.15 4.33
N ASN A 95 8.05 -8.33 3.69
CA ASN A 95 7.61 -9.58 4.31
C ASN A 95 8.78 -10.44 4.82
N VAL A 96 10.01 -9.90 4.87
CA VAL A 96 11.12 -10.60 5.51
C VAL A 96 10.80 -10.77 7.01
N PRO A 97 10.83 -12.00 7.56
CA PRO A 97 10.49 -12.21 8.96
C PRO A 97 11.33 -11.35 9.90
N GLY A 98 10.65 -10.59 10.77
CA GLY A 98 11.29 -9.75 11.78
C GLY A 98 11.79 -8.38 11.29
N THR A 99 11.62 -8.00 10.02
CA THR A 99 12.11 -6.70 9.53
C THR A 99 11.09 -5.57 9.60
N PHE A 100 9.79 -5.89 9.67
CA PHE A 100 8.76 -4.87 9.79
C PHE A 100 8.88 -4.13 11.12
N SER A 101 9.30 -2.86 11.05
CA SER A 101 9.56 -2.01 12.21
C SER A 101 8.40 -1.07 12.59
N GLY A 102 7.29 -1.12 11.85
CA GLY A 102 6.10 -0.32 12.15
C GLY A 102 5.23 -0.94 13.25
N THR A 103 4.24 -0.18 13.70
CA THR A 103 3.23 -0.67 14.64
C THR A 103 2.13 -1.44 13.90
N ILE A 104 1.78 -2.62 14.43
CA ILE A 104 0.58 -3.34 14.01
C ILE A 104 -0.45 -3.19 15.13
N ILE A 105 -1.57 -2.56 14.83
CA ILE A 105 -2.74 -2.49 15.70
C ILE A 105 -3.43 -3.86 15.64
N ASN A 106 -3.94 -4.35 16.78
CA ASN A 106 -4.62 -5.64 16.88
C ASN A 106 -3.70 -6.81 16.47
N ARG A 107 -2.43 -6.76 16.87
CA ARG A 107 -1.41 -7.75 16.48
C ARG A 107 -1.72 -9.15 17.02
N GLU A 108 -2.35 -9.20 18.19
CA GLU A 108 -2.82 -10.41 18.87
C GLU A 108 -3.85 -11.20 18.05
N PHE A 109 -4.54 -10.55 17.11
CA PHE A 109 -5.53 -11.18 16.23
C PHE A 109 -4.92 -11.67 14.90
N ILE A 110 -3.60 -11.61 14.73
CA ILE A 110 -2.96 -12.21 13.54
C ILE A 110 -3.18 -13.73 13.57
N GLY A 111 -3.76 -14.25 12.49
CA GLY A 111 -4.11 -15.67 12.35
C GLY A 111 -5.57 -15.99 12.64
N TYR A 112 -6.36 -15.03 13.13
CA TYR A 112 -7.80 -15.18 13.36
C TYR A 112 -8.56 -15.15 12.03
N THR A 113 -9.61 -15.96 11.94
CA THR A 113 -10.58 -15.94 10.84
C THR A 113 -11.59 -14.81 11.03
N SER A 114 -12.46 -14.59 10.04
CA SER A 114 -13.50 -13.56 10.16
C SER A 114 -14.53 -13.95 11.23
N GLU A 115 -14.75 -15.25 11.41
CA GLU A 115 -15.66 -15.85 12.38
C GLU A 115 -15.12 -15.66 13.80
N ASP A 116 -13.83 -15.95 14.03
CA ASP A 116 -13.19 -15.75 15.34
C ASP A 116 -13.28 -14.28 15.81
N LEU A 117 -13.13 -13.33 14.87
CA LEU A 117 -13.26 -11.90 15.17
C LEU A 117 -14.70 -11.48 15.52
N VAL A 118 -15.69 -12.15 14.92
CA VAL A 118 -17.11 -11.91 15.21
C VAL A 118 -17.50 -12.54 16.55
N GLU A 119 -17.00 -13.74 16.84
CA GLU A 119 -17.18 -14.37 18.15
C GLU A 119 -16.58 -13.50 19.25
N TYR A 120 -15.34 -13.03 19.06
CA TYR A 120 -14.71 -12.08 19.99
C TYR A 120 -15.51 -10.79 20.14
N TRP A 121 -16.06 -10.23 19.04
CA TRP A 121 -16.96 -9.07 19.12
C TRP A 121 -18.18 -9.36 19.99
N ASN A 122 -18.83 -10.50 19.81
CA ASN A 122 -20.03 -10.90 20.53
C ASN A 122 -19.76 -11.12 22.03
N GLU A 123 -18.58 -11.63 22.39
CA GLU A 123 -18.15 -11.73 23.79
C GLU A 123 -17.96 -10.35 24.44
N GLN A 124 -17.38 -9.39 23.70
CA GLN A 124 -17.12 -8.04 24.22
C GLN A 124 -18.33 -7.11 24.17
N HIS A 125 -19.30 -7.38 23.29
CA HIS A 125 -20.52 -6.57 23.08
C HIS A 125 -21.78 -7.47 23.09
N PRO A 126 -22.11 -8.11 24.23
CA PRO A 126 -23.28 -8.98 24.33
C PRO A 126 -24.61 -8.28 24.05
N GLU A 127 -24.64 -6.94 24.11
CA GLU A 127 -25.79 -6.09 23.79
C GLU A 127 -26.00 -5.82 22.29
N ASP A 128 -24.97 -6.01 21.46
CA ASP A 128 -24.99 -5.82 20.01
C ASP A 128 -24.39 -7.05 19.28
N PRO A 129 -25.00 -8.25 19.44
CA PRO A 129 -24.46 -9.47 18.86
C PRO A 129 -24.66 -9.49 17.34
N VAL A 130 -23.64 -9.96 16.65
CA VAL A 130 -23.63 -10.18 15.21
C VAL A 130 -23.84 -11.66 14.91
N VAL A 131 -24.83 -11.96 14.06
CA VAL A 131 -25.12 -13.33 13.62
C VAL A 131 -24.04 -13.81 12.66
N ILE A 132 -23.46 -14.97 12.94
CA ILE A 132 -22.57 -15.71 12.04
C ILE A 132 -23.47 -16.53 11.11
N ASN A 133 -23.65 -16.07 9.87
CA ASN A 133 -24.30 -16.87 8.83
C ASN A 133 -23.22 -17.40 7.89
N ASP A 134 -23.30 -18.70 7.60
CA ASP A 134 -22.45 -19.43 6.63
C ASP A 134 -22.51 -18.83 5.21
#